data_AF-R6YNV8-F1
#
_entry.id   AF-R6YNV8-F1
#
_cell.length_a   1.000
_cell.length_b   1.000
_cell.length_c   1.000
_cell.angle_alpha   90.00
_cell.angle_beta   90.00
_cell.angle_gamma   90.00
#
_symmetry.space_group_name_H-M   'P 1'
#
loop_
_entity.id
_entity.type
_entity.pdbx_description
1 polymer ?
#
loop_
_entity_poly.entity_id
_entity_poly.type
_entity_poly.pdbx_seq_one_letter_code
_entity_poly.pdbx_strand_id
1 'polypeptide(L)'
;MLQYLESCEGQRLPTLPGLALALGFSSRGELERFAAAQGGRVSQLLEWAASWVEEETLQAACRKETASGARFILQTAFGYGERSAPDLGPITVQVEDGEGGEA
;
A
#
# COMPACT_ATOMS: atom_id res chain seq x y z
N MET A 1 1.02 20.60 1.17
CA MET A 1 0.27 19.56 0.41
C MET A 1 -0.20 20.09 -0.94
N LEU A 2 -1.12 21.08 -1.01
CA LEU A 2 -1.59 21.62 -2.30
C LEU A 2 -0.43 22.10 -3.20
N GLN A 3 0.51 22.85 -2.62
CA GLN A 3 1.72 23.29 -3.32
C GLN A 3 2.59 22.15 -3.87
N TYR A 4 2.61 20.98 -3.21
CA TYR A 4 3.34 19.82 -3.73
C TYR A 4 2.61 19.18 -4.91
N LEU A 5 1.28 19.05 -4.83
CA LEU A 5 0.46 18.53 -5.92
C LEU A 5 0.55 19.44 -7.16
N GLU A 6 0.41 20.76 -6.96
CA GLU A 6 0.63 21.77 -7.99
C GLU A 6 2.02 21.66 -8.62
N SER A 7 3.06 21.40 -7.82
CA SER A 7 4.43 21.19 -8.34
C SER A 7 4.59 19.91 -9.18
N CYS A 8 3.65 18.98 -9.07
CA CYS A 8 3.66 17.74 -9.84
C CYS A 8 2.91 17.88 -11.17
N GLU A 9 1.94 18.79 -11.27
CA GLU A 9 1.12 18.97 -12.48
C GLU A 9 1.99 19.14 -13.74
N GLY A 10 1.73 18.29 -14.74
CA GLY A 10 2.40 18.32 -16.04
C GLY A 10 3.88 17.88 -16.05
N GLN A 11 4.49 17.63 -14.89
CA GLN A 11 5.91 17.26 -14.79
C GLN A 11 6.14 15.83 -14.29
N ARG A 12 5.39 15.37 -13.29
CA ARG A 12 5.56 14.06 -12.66
C ARG A 12 4.29 13.61 -11.94
N LEU A 13 4.18 12.32 -11.65
CA LEU A 13 3.11 11.83 -10.79
C LEU A 13 3.47 12.06 -9.32
N PRO A 14 2.51 12.48 -8.48
CA PRO A 14 2.73 12.58 -7.06
C PRO A 14 2.94 11.18 -6.46
N THR A 15 3.79 11.08 -5.44
CA THR A 15 4.02 9.85 -4.68
C THR A 15 4.00 10.12 -3.18
N LEU A 16 3.72 9.09 -2.36
CA LEU A 16 3.73 9.21 -0.90
C LEU A 16 5.11 9.58 -0.34
N PRO A 17 6.23 8.99 -0.82
CA PRO A 17 7.56 9.47 -0.43
C PRO A 17 7.80 10.94 -0.79
N GLY A 18 7.38 11.38 -1.98
CA GLY A 18 7.54 12.78 -2.37
C GLY A 18 6.69 13.73 -1.52
N LEU A 19 5.48 13.32 -1.13
CA LEU A 19 4.65 14.07 -0.18
C LEU A 19 5.32 14.18 1.19
N ALA A 20 5.89 13.08 1.70
CA ALA A 20 6.61 13.06 2.97
C ALA A 20 7.79 14.05 2.95
N LEU A 21 8.60 14.02 1.89
CA LEU A 21 9.72 14.95 1.71
C LEU A 21 9.24 16.41 1.64
N ALA A 22 8.15 16.69 0.91
CA ALA A 22 7.58 18.03 0.80
C ALA A 22 7.01 18.57 2.12
N LEU A 23 6.63 17.68 3.04
CA LEU A 23 6.18 18.02 4.40
C LEU A 23 7.34 18.08 5.42
N GLY A 24 8.58 17.80 4.99
CA GLY A 24 9.78 17.88 5.83
C GLY A 24 10.16 16.58 6.55
N PHE A 25 9.53 15.45 6.23
CA PHE A 25 9.92 14.13 6.75
C PHE A 25 11.07 13.54 5.92
N SER A 26 11.87 12.68 6.55
CA SER A 26 12.96 11.94 5.89
C SER A 26 12.48 10.75 5.06
N SER A 27 11.27 10.25 5.32
CA SER A 27 10.72 9.07 4.64
C SER A 27 9.20 8.96 4.77
N ARG A 28 8.60 8.13 3.90
CA ARG A 28 7.18 7.72 4.03
C ARG A 28 6.89 7.11 5.41
N GLY A 29 7.76 6.22 5.90
CA GLY A 29 7.55 5.56 7.19
C GLY A 29 7.68 6.50 8.40
N GLU A 30 8.36 7.64 8.28
CA GLU A 30 8.34 8.67 9.32
C GLU A 30 7.02 9.45 9.32
N LEU A 31 6.52 9.82 8.13
CA LEU A 31 5.21 10.44 7.97
C LEU A 31 4.09 9.56 8.54
N GLU A 32 4.09 8.26 8.24
CA GLU A 32 3.09 7.30 8.72
C GLU A 32 3.11 7.17 10.26
N ARG A 33 4.31 7.04 10.86
CA ARG A 33 4.45 7.01 12.33
C ARG A 33 3.99 8.31 12.98
N PHE A 34 4.27 9.45 12.35
CA PHE A 34 3.81 10.74 12.82
C PHE A 34 2.28 10.85 12.76
N ALA A 35 1.65 10.46 11.65
CA ALA A 35 0.19 10.46 11.51
C ALA A 35 -0.47 9.60 12.60
N ALA A 36 0.03 8.37 12.79
CA ALA A 36 -0.46 7.45 13.82
C ALA A 36 -0.31 7.98 15.25
N ALA A 37 0.76 8.75 15.53
CA ALA A 37 1.01 9.33 16.85
C ALA A 37 0.15 10.58 17.15
N GLN A 38 -0.15 11.39 16.13
CA GLN A 38 -0.88 12.65 16.32
C GLN A 38 -2.39 12.46 16.54
N GLY A 39 -3.01 11.53 15.80
CA GLY A 39 -4.47 11.37 15.80
C GLY A 39 -5.24 12.62 15.37
N GLY A 40 -6.57 12.60 15.58
CA GLY A 40 -7.46 13.74 15.37
C GLY A 40 -7.39 14.34 13.97
N ARG A 41 -7.50 15.68 13.88
CA ARG A 41 -7.56 16.40 12.60
C ARG A 41 -6.27 16.31 11.78
N VAL A 42 -5.11 16.21 12.44
CA VAL A 42 -3.82 16.11 11.74
C VAL A 42 -3.71 14.76 11.04
N SER A 43 -4.02 13.65 11.72
CA SER A 43 -4.07 12.32 11.09
C SER A 43 -5.03 12.29 9.91
N GLN A 44 -6.26 12.82 10.08
CA GLN A 44 -7.26 12.87 9.03
C GLN A 44 -6.79 13.67 7.79
N LEU A 45 -6.09 14.78 7.99
CA LEU A 45 -5.54 15.57 6.88
C LEU A 45 -4.43 14.83 6.14
N LEU A 46 -3.59 14.06 6.85
CA LEU A 46 -2.52 13.27 6.24
C LEU A 46 -3.07 12.05 5.50
N GLU A 47 -4.08 11.38 6.05
CA GLU A 47 -4.83 10.31 5.38
C GLU A 47 -5.50 10.84 4.11
N TRP A 48 -6.20 11.97 4.19
CA TRP A 48 -6.81 12.61 3.02
C TRP A 48 -5.77 12.98 1.95
N ALA A 49 -4.62 13.51 2.35
CA ALA A 49 -3.53 13.81 1.43
C ALA A 49 -2.98 12.55 0.75
N ALA A 50 -2.85 11.46 1.49
CA ALA A 50 -2.41 10.17 0.97
C ALA A 50 -3.41 9.61 -0.07
N SER A 51 -4.70 9.70 0.21
CA SER A 51 -5.76 9.28 -0.73
C SER A 51 -5.76 10.09 -2.03
N TRP A 52 -5.40 11.37 -2.00
CA TRP A 52 -5.24 12.17 -3.22
C TRP A 52 -4.06 11.70 -4.08
N VAL A 53 -2.92 11.41 -3.45
CA VAL A 53 -1.76 10.84 -4.14
C VAL A 53 -2.12 9.49 -4.78
N GLU A 54 -2.90 8.69 -4.06
CA GLU A 54 -3.41 7.41 -4.53
C GLU A 54 -4.31 7.55 -5.77
N GLU A 55 -5.32 8.42 -5.71
CA GLU A 55 -6.23 8.66 -6.83
C GLU A 55 -5.48 9.10 -8.09
N GLU A 56 -4.56 10.07 -7.98
CA GLU A 56 -3.77 10.53 -9.12
C GLU A 56 -2.89 9.42 -9.72
N THR A 57 -2.30 8.59 -8.86
CA THR A 57 -1.48 7.45 -9.30
C THR A 57 -2.34 6.41 -10.02
N LEU A 58 -3.54 6.12 -9.49
CA LEU A 58 -4.51 5.20 -10.07
C LEU A 58 -5.01 5.67 -11.44
N GLN A 59 -5.42 6.93 -11.53
CA GLN A 59 -5.88 7.54 -12.77
C GLN A 59 -4.79 7.48 -13.84
N ALA A 60 -3.54 7.78 -13.47
CA ALA A 60 -2.41 7.68 -14.39
C ALA A 60 -2.15 6.24 -14.85
N ALA A 61 -2.23 5.26 -13.94
CA ALA A 61 -2.09 3.85 -14.26
C ALA A 61 -3.19 3.38 -15.22
N CYS A 62 -4.45 3.70 -14.94
CA CYS A 62 -5.59 3.34 -15.80
C CYS A 62 -5.54 4.00 -17.19
N ARG A 63 -4.94 5.19 -17.32
CA ARG A 63 -4.77 5.88 -18.60
C ARG A 63 -3.61 5.34 -19.45
N LYS A 64 -2.57 4.81 -18.82
CA LYS A 64 -1.32 4.38 -19.50
C LYS A 64 -1.17 2.87 -19.62
N GLU A 65 -1.75 2.08 -18.72
CA GLU A 65 -1.59 0.63 -18.65
C GLU A 65 -2.93 -0.09 -18.52
N THR A 66 -2.97 -1.33 -19.05
CA THR A 66 -4.09 -2.26 -18.87
C THR A 66 -4.42 -2.47 -17.39
N ALA A 67 -5.63 -2.94 -17.07
CA ALA A 67 -6.11 -3.18 -15.69
C ALA A 67 -5.13 -3.94 -14.77
N SER A 68 -4.20 -4.73 -15.33
CA SER A 68 -3.15 -5.44 -14.58
C SER A 68 -2.10 -4.50 -13.95
N GLY A 69 -1.72 -3.41 -14.63
CA GLY A 69 -0.73 -2.45 -14.12
C GLY A 69 -1.28 -1.61 -12.96
N ALA A 70 -2.52 -1.13 -13.11
CA ALA A 70 -3.25 -0.46 -12.04
C ALA A 70 -3.42 -1.36 -10.80
N ARG A 71 -3.76 -2.65 -11.02
CA ARG A 71 -3.81 -3.64 -9.94
C ARG A 71 -2.45 -3.79 -9.25
N PHE A 72 -1.36 -3.95 -9.99
CA PHE A 72 -0.03 -4.09 -9.40
C PHE A 72 0.36 -2.90 -8.51
N ILE A 73 0.06 -1.68 -8.96
CA ILE A 73 0.36 -0.44 -8.21
C ILE A 73 -0.47 -0.37 -6.93
N LEU A 74 -1.76 -0.67 -6.99
CA LEU A 74 -2.63 -0.76 -5.82
C LEU A 74 -2.08 -1.73 -4.76
N GLN A 75 -1.60 -2.89 -5.19
CA GLN A 75 -1.06 -3.91 -4.30
C GLN A 75 0.26 -3.48 -3.66
N THR A 76 1.19 -2.94 -4.45
CA THR A 76 2.57 -2.71 -4.02
C THR A 76 2.82 -1.35 -3.38
N ALA A 77 2.15 -0.30 -3.87
CA ALA A 77 2.37 1.08 -3.40
C ALA A 77 1.40 1.46 -2.26
N PHE A 78 0.17 0.95 -2.32
CA PHE A 78 -0.93 1.33 -1.43
C PHE A 78 -1.44 0.20 -0.54
N GLY A 79 -0.97 -1.04 -0.73
CA GLY A 79 -1.29 -2.15 0.16
C GLY A 79 -2.67 -2.76 -0.04
N TYR A 80 -3.34 -2.52 -1.17
CA TYR A 80 -4.62 -3.18 -1.53
C TYR A 80 -4.44 -4.64 -2.00
N GLY A 81 -3.27 -5.22 -1.78
CA GLY A 81 -2.90 -6.56 -2.22
C GLY A 81 -3.21 -7.61 -1.19
N GLU A 82 -4.20 -8.44 -1.56
CA GLU A 82 -4.71 -9.65 -0.92
C GLU A 82 -4.97 -9.50 0.59
N ARG A 83 -6.25 -9.62 0.96
CA ARG A 83 -6.62 -10.03 2.32
C ARG A 83 -5.63 -11.12 2.71
N SER A 84 -4.89 -10.91 3.80
CA SER A 84 -4.08 -11.96 4.42
C SER A 84 -4.91 -13.23 4.32
N ALA A 85 -4.42 -14.22 3.56
CA ALA A 85 -5.11 -15.50 3.47
C ALA A 85 -5.50 -15.87 4.90
N PRO A 86 -6.76 -16.29 5.16
CA PRO A 86 -7.16 -16.63 6.52
C PRO A 86 -6.09 -17.55 7.08
N ASP A 87 -5.64 -17.31 8.32
CA ASP A 87 -4.70 -18.19 8.98
C ASP A 87 -5.37 -19.57 9.07
N LEU A 88 -5.00 -20.46 8.14
CA LEU A 88 -5.58 -21.80 8.03
C LEU A 88 -5.07 -22.72 9.14
N GLY A 89 -4.25 -22.20 10.06
CA GLY A 89 -3.63 -22.96 11.11
C GLY A 89 -2.51 -23.87 10.59
N PRO A 90 -1.87 -24.63 11.49
CA PRO A 90 -0.78 -25.52 11.12
C PRO A 90 -1.27 -26.66 10.20
N ILE A 91 -0.48 -26.94 9.17
CA ILE A 91 -0.70 -28.08 8.28
C ILE A 91 -0.54 -29.37 9.10
N THR A 92 -1.61 -30.16 9.22
CA THR A 92 -1.56 -31.47 9.87
C THR A 92 -1.36 -32.54 8.80
N VAL A 93 -0.20 -33.20 8.81
CA VAL A 93 0.10 -34.33 7.91
C VAL A 93 -0.21 -35.62 8.65
N GLN A 94 -1.21 -36.37 8.20
CA GLN A 94 -1.41 -37.75 8.64
C GLN A 94 -0.59 -38.67 7.73
N VAL A 95 0.35 -39.38 8.34
CA VAL A 95 1.06 -40.47 7.68
C VAL A 95 0.24 -41.72 7.98
N GLU A 96 -0.39 -42.30 6.96
CA GLU A 96 -0.96 -43.64 7.11
C GLU A 96 0.20 -44.62 7.22
N ASP A 97 0.37 -45.22 8.39
CA ASP A 97 1.25 -46.36 8.57
C ASP A 97 0.69 -47.50 7.71
N GLY A 98 1.29 -47.68 6.54
CA GLY A 98 1.00 -48.82 5.69
C GLY A 98 1.20 -50.09 6.49
N GLU A 99 0.13 -50.89 6.59
CA GLU A 99 0.14 -52.21 7.22
C GLU A 99 1.31 -53.02 6.66
N GLY A 100 2.39 -53.09 7.45
CA GLY A 100 3.46 -54.05 7.26
C GLY A 100 2.89 -55.42 7.59
N GLY A 101 2.56 -56.17 6.54
CA GLY A 101 2.35 -57.60 6.63
C GLY A 101 3.60 -58.34 7.10
N GLU A 102 3.38 -59.62 7.38
CA GLU A 102 4.32 -60.68 7.78
C GLU A 102 4.61 -60.70 9.30
N ALA A 103 4.38 -61.80 10.02
CA ALA A 103 4.51 -63.21 9.66
C ALA A 103 3.47 -64.11 10.35
#